data_AF-A0A0C3AIC8-F1
#
_entry.id   AF-A0A0C3AIC8-F1
#
_cell.length_a   1.000
_cell.length_b   1.000
_cell.length_c   1.000
_cell.angle_alpha   90.00
_cell.angle_beta   90.00
_cell.angle_gamma   90.00
#
_symmetry.space_group_name_H-M   'P 1'
#
loop_
_entity.id
_entity.type
_entity.pdbx_description
1 polymer ?
#
loop_
_entity_poly.entity_id
_entity_poly.type
_entity_poly.pdbx_seq_one_letter_code
_entity_poly.pdbx_strand_id
1 'polypeptide(L)'
;MSLKDSSDEGICILSFDSGGPGTYSQLLILKNYMDQMAIFQDMKNEDLYPADYFDLMGGVGFGGLAAFMLGYLRMSVDEAIDALFVIAFTIFDESTQKGTPEVNMRNLKSVIETLLRAKQIALETRMQDKGNQSRCKV
;
A
#
# COMPACT_ATOMS: atom_id res chain seq x y z
N MET A 1 -0.60 16.04 29.32
CA MET A 1 -1.07 14.68 29.63
C MET A 1 0.06 13.75 29.22
N SER A 2 0.80 13.21 30.19
CA SER A 2 1.94 12.33 29.94
C SER A 2 1.40 10.92 29.76
N LEU A 3 1.60 10.32 28.59
CA LEU A 3 1.41 8.89 28.40
C LEU A 3 2.79 8.24 28.40
N LYS A 4 3.16 7.78 29.59
CA LYS A 4 4.17 6.76 29.84
C LYS A 4 3.39 5.46 30.04
N ASP A 5 3.60 4.46 29.20
CA ASP A 5 4.32 3.25 29.62
C ASP A 5 4.69 2.41 28.39
N SER A 6 5.97 2.09 28.27
CA SER A 6 6.55 1.37 27.14
C SER A 6 6.75 -0.09 27.54
N SER A 7 5.72 -0.92 27.45
CA SER A 7 5.84 -2.40 27.37
C SER A 7 4.55 -3.20 27.11
N ASP A 8 3.43 -2.60 26.68
CA ASP A 8 2.19 -3.37 26.40
C ASP A 8 1.35 -2.78 25.26
N GLU A 9 1.99 -2.23 24.22
CA GLU A 9 1.27 -1.96 22.96
C GLU A 9 1.08 -3.28 22.21
N GLY A 10 -0.17 -3.68 22.02
CA GLY A 10 -0.52 -4.85 21.21
C GLY A 10 -0.09 -4.65 19.75
N ILE A 11 0.16 -5.75 19.05
CA ILE A 11 0.53 -5.73 17.63
C ILE A 11 -0.70 -5.39 16.78
N CYS A 12 -0.60 -4.36 15.96
CA CYS A 12 -1.65 -3.95 15.03
C CYS A 12 -1.37 -4.49 13.62
N ILE A 13 -2.29 -5.31 13.09
CA ILE A 13 -2.12 -5.98 11.79
C ILE A 13 -3.25 -5.55 10.86
N LEU A 14 -2.90 -5.10 9.65
CA LEU A 14 -3.84 -4.87 8.56
C LEU A 14 -3.71 -6.00 7.53
N SER A 15 -4.81 -6.70 7.28
CA SER A 15 -4.85 -7.78 6.29
C SER A 15 -5.87 -7.46 5.21
N PHE A 16 -5.45 -7.53 3.95
CA PHE A 16 -6.31 -7.45 2.79
C PHE A 16 -6.75 -8.86 2.38
N ASP A 17 -8.05 -9.11 2.48
CA ASP A 17 -8.64 -10.39 2.08
C ASP A 17 -8.88 -10.44 0.57
N SER A 18 -8.71 -11.62 -0.03
CA SER A 18 -8.87 -11.87 -1.47
C SER A 18 -7.88 -11.11 -2.38
N GLY A 19 -7.54 -11.72 -3.52
CA GLY A 19 -6.55 -11.19 -4.47
C GLY A 19 -7.10 -10.39 -5.66
N GLY A 20 -8.41 -10.14 -5.69
CA GLY A 20 -9.12 -9.56 -6.83
C GLY A 20 -9.48 -8.07 -6.69
N PRO A 21 -10.33 -7.54 -7.61
CA PRO A 21 -10.73 -6.13 -7.64
C PRO A 21 -11.42 -5.62 -6.36
N GLY A 22 -11.91 -6.53 -5.51
CA GLY A 22 -12.48 -6.21 -4.20
C GLY A 22 -11.49 -5.55 -3.22
N THR A 23 -10.18 -5.51 -3.53
CA THR A 23 -9.23 -4.69 -2.78
C THR A 23 -9.61 -3.20 -2.80
N TYR A 24 -10.26 -2.71 -3.87
CA TYR A 24 -10.70 -1.31 -3.92
C TYR A 24 -11.68 -0.96 -2.80
N SER A 25 -12.68 -1.82 -2.53
CA SER A 25 -13.62 -1.56 -1.42
C SER A 25 -12.93 -1.60 -0.06
N GLN A 26 -11.91 -2.44 0.10
CA GLN A 26 -11.12 -2.51 1.34
C GLN A 26 -10.27 -1.26 1.55
N LEU A 27 -9.70 -0.70 0.48
CA LEU A 27 -9.02 0.61 0.53
C LEU A 27 -9.99 1.74 0.87
N LEU A 28 -11.24 1.71 0.39
CA LEU A 28 -12.24 2.71 0.78
C LEU A 28 -12.63 2.61 2.26
N ILE A 29 -12.74 1.39 2.80
CA ILE A 29 -12.96 1.17 4.24
C ILE A 29 -11.78 1.71 5.04
N LEU A 30 -10.55 1.38 4.62
CA LEU A 30 -9.34 1.90 5.26
C LEU A 30 -9.25 3.42 5.17
N LYS A 31 -9.61 4.01 4.02
CA LYS A 31 -9.65 5.47 3.84
C LYS A 31 -10.56 6.12 4.86
N ASN A 32 -11.80 5.65 4.96
CA ASN A 32 -12.73 6.19 5.95
C ASN A 32 -12.20 6.06 7.39
N TYR A 33 -11.54 4.95 7.72
CA TYR A 33 -10.90 4.79 9.03
C TYR A 33 -9.79 5.82 9.26
N MET A 34 -8.87 5.98 8.29
CA MET A 34 -7.76 6.93 8.39
C MET A 34 -8.24 8.39 8.40
N ASP A 35 -9.28 8.72 7.63
CA ASP A 35 -9.91 10.05 7.62
C ASP A 35 -10.46 10.42 9.00
N GLN A 36 -11.09 9.46 9.68
CA GLN A 36 -11.55 9.65 11.05
C GLN A 36 -10.37 9.86 12.00
N MET A 37 -9.30 9.08 11.86
CA MET A 37 -8.08 9.26 12.67
C MET A 37 -7.43 10.63 12.49
N ALA A 38 -7.43 11.17 11.28
CA ALA A 38 -6.91 12.49 10.99
C ALA A 38 -7.71 13.58 11.73
N ILE A 39 -9.04 13.49 11.71
CA ILE A 39 -9.93 14.39 12.45
C ILE A 39 -9.66 14.29 13.96
N PHE A 40 -9.54 13.07 14.51
CA PHE A 40 -9.29 12.87 15.93
C PHE A 40 -7.94 13.43 16.39
N GLN A 41 -6.95 13.47 15.52
CA GLN A 41 -5.59 13.96 15.81
C GLN A 41 -5.34 15.40 15.38
N ASP A 42 -6.34 16.08 14.81
CA ASP A 42 -6.21 17.44 14.23
C ASP A 42 -5.07 17.51 13.19
N MET A 43 -4.97 16.48 12.35
CA MET A 43 -3.99 16.34 11.28
C MET A 43 -4.68 16.35 9.91
N LYS A 44 -3.93 16.68 8.86
CA LYS A 44 -4.42 16.51 7.48
C LYS A 44 -4.27 15.06 7.04
N ASN A 45 -5.21 14.58 6.23
CA ASN A 45 -5.16 13.24 5.66
C ASN A 45 -3.86 12.93 4.90
N GLU A 46 -3.32 13.93 4.19
CA GLU A 46 -2.06 13.83 3.44
C GLU A 46 -0.85 13.56 4.33
N ASP A 47 -0.94 13.88 5.62
CA ASP A 47 0.11 13.67 6.62
C ASP A 47 -0.06 12.33 7.37
N LEU A 48 -1.11 11.56 7.09
CA LEU A 48 -1.35 10.24 7.69
C LEU A 48 -0.95 9.10 6.73
N TYR A 49 0.03 8.32 7.17
CA TYR A 49 0.46 7.11 6.49
C TYR A 49 0.03 5.88 7.28
N PRO A 50 -0.71 4.92 6.69
CA PRO A 50 -1.04 3.68 7.37
C PRO A 50 0.18 2.96 7.97
N ALA A 51 1.37 3.11 7.34
CA ALA A 51 2.63 2.55 7.83
C ALA A 51 3.08 3.05 9.22
N ASP A 52 2.46 4.10 9.76
CA ASP A 52 2.74 4.61 11.10
C ASP A 52 1.82 4.03 12.19
N TYR A 53 0.71 3.39 11.79
CA TYR A 53 -0.32 2.86 12.69
C TYR A 53 -0.38 1.33 12.73
N PHE A 54 0.07 0.68 11.66
CA PHE A 54 0.10 -0.78 11.57
C PHE A 54 1.55 -1.29 11.66
N ASP A 55 1.74 -2.36 12.41
CA ASP A 55 3.05 -3.02 12.55
C ASP A 55 3.31 -4.00 11.41
N LEU A 56 2.24 -4.54 10.82
CA LEU A 56 2.29 -5.47 9.70
C LEU A 56 1.10 -5.23 8.76
N MET A 57 1.38 -5.20 7.46
CA MET A 57 0.38 -5.23 6.40
C MET A 57 0.58 -6.48 5.54
N GLY A 58 -0.49 -7.17 5.17
CA GLY A 58 -0.39 -8.36 4.34
C GLY A 58 -1.59 -8.54 3.41
N GLY A 59 -1.39 -9.32 2.35
CA GLY A 59 -2.44 -9.66 1.39
C GLY A 59 -1.90 -10.46 0.21
N VAL A 60 -2.80 -10.88 -0.68
CA VAL A 60 -2.46 -11.62 -1.91
C VAL A 60 -2.95 -10.84 -3.12
N GLY A 61 -2.32 -10.99 -4.29
CA GLY A 61 -2.76 -10.32 -5.53
C GLY A 61 -2.80 -8.80 -5.37
N PHE A 62 -3.94 -8.19 -5.68
CA PHE A 62 -4.14 -6.75 -5.45
C PHE A 62 -4.03 -6.33 -3.99
N GLY A 63 -4.41 -7.18 -3.03
CA GLY A 63 -4.22 -6.91 -1.61
C GLY A 63 -2.75 -6.87 -1.19
N GLY A 64 -1.91 -7.72 -1.80
CA GLY A 64 -0.46 -7.67 -1.62
C GLY A 64 0.16 -6.40 -2.21
N LEU A 65 -0.34 -5.96 -3.37
CA LEU A 65 0.06 -4.68 -3.95
C LEU A 65 -0.37 -3.50 -3.07
N ALA A 66 -1.57 -3.52 -2.49
CA ALA A 66 -2.02 -2.51 -1.55
C ALA A 66 -1.12 -2.45 -0.31
N ALA A 67 -0.81 -3.61 0.29
CA ALA A 67 0.12 -3.70 1.42
C ALA A 67 1.51 -3.14 1.06
N PHE A 68 2.03 -3.48 -0.13
CA PHE A 68 3.30 -2.94 -0.63
C PHE A 68 3.27 -1.41 -0.82
N MET A 69 2.21 -0.86 -1.41
CA MET A 69 2.07 0.58 -1.63
C MET A 69 1.96 1.34 -0.31
N LEU A 70 1.08 0.90 0.59
CA LEU A 70 0.83 1.57 1.86
C LEU A 70 2.00 1.43 2.84
N GLY A 71 2.61 0.25 2.91
CA GLY A 71 3.67 -0.05 3.87
C GLY A 71 5.07 0.27 3.32
N TYR A 72 5.49 -0.41 2.25
CA TYR A 72 6.88 -0.32 1.76
C TYR A 72 7.15 0.98 1.01
N LEU A 73 6.23 1.40 0.14
CA LEU A 73 6.32 2.69 -0.56
C LEU A 73 5.87 3.87 0.29
N ARG A 74 5.38 3.61 1.52
CA ARG A 74 4.81 4.60 2.45
C ARG A 74 3.87 5.57 1.74
N MET A 75 2.87 5.04 1.05
CA MET A 75 1.84 5.84 0.39
C MET A 75 0.69 6.17 1.35
N SER A 76 0.05 7.32 1.13
CA SER A 76 -1.26 7.59 1.73
C SER A 76 -2.32 6.64 1.12
N VAL A 77 -3.50 6.55 1.74
CA VAL A 77 -4.57 5.70 1.21
C VAL A 77 -5.04 6.18 -0.17
N ASP A 78 -5.09 7.50 -0.39
CA ASP A 78 -5.45 8.09 -1.68
C ASP A 78 -4.42 7.76 -2.76
N GLU A 79 -3.12 7.92 -2.46
CA GLU A 79 -2.04 7.56 -3.39
C GLU A 79 -2.11 6.07 -3.76
N ALA A 80 -2.40 5.19 -2.80
CA ALA A 80 -2.51 3.75 -3.06
C ALA A 80 -3.75 3.39 -3.89
N ILE A 81 -4.87 4.12 -3.74
CA ILE A 81 -6.06 3.95 -4.58
C ILE A 81 -5.74 4.32 -6.03
N ASP A 82 -5.12 5.48 -6.26
CA ASP A 82 -4.76 5.94 -7.60
C ASP A 82 -3.77 4.97 -8.28
N ALA A 83 -2.75 4.53 -7.53
CA ALA A 83 -1.80 3.54 -8.03
C ALA A 83 -2.46 2.19 -8.32
N LEU A 84 -3.42 1.74 -7.50
CA LEU A 84 -4.18 0.52 -7.76
C LEU A 84 -4.96 0.60 -9.07
N PHE A 85 -5.59 1.74 -9.36
CA PHE A 85 -6.28 1.96 -10.63
C PHE A 85 -5.31 1.93 -11.81
N VAL A 86 -4.17 2.62 -11.73
CA VAL A 86 -3.15 2.60 -12.79
C VAL A 86 -2.70 1.16 -13.07
N ILE A 87 -2.42 0.37 -12.02
CA ILE A 87 -2.04 -1.03 -12.18
C ILE A 87 -3.17 -1.83 -12.84
N ALA A 88 -4.41 -1.70 -12.35
CA ALA A 88 -5.55 -2.45 -12.85
C ALA A 88 -5.82 -2.15 -14.33
N PHE A 89 -5.85 -0.88 -14.73
CA PHE A 89 -6.04 -0.50 -16.13
C PHE A 89 -4.88 -0.92 -17.02
N THR A 90 -3.64 -0.87 -16.53
CA THR A 90 -2.47 -1.28 -17.34
C THR A 90 -2.41 -2.79 -17.58
N ILE A 91 -2.98 -3.59 -16.67
CA ILE A 91 -3.00 -5.06 -16.77
C ILE A 91 -4.25 -5.57 -17.49
N PHE A 92 -5.41 -4.93 -17.25
CA PHE A 92 -6.72 -5.43 -17.65
C PHE A 92 -7.43 -4.54 -18.68
N ASP A 93 -6.70 -3.74 -19.46
CA ASP A 93 -7.28 -2.90 -20.51
C ASP A 93 -8.08 -3.74 -21.53
N GLU A 94 -9.41 -3.63 -21.44
CA GLU A 94 -10.38 -4.34 -22.28
C GLU A 94 -10.27 -3.99 -23.77
N SER A 95 -9.62 -2.86 -24.11
CA SER A 95 -9.41 -2.43 -25.50
C SER A 95 -8.33 -3.24 -26.23
N THR A 96 -7.51 -3.97 -25.47
CA THR A 96 -6.50 -4.89 -25.99
C THR A 96 -6.99 -6.34 -25.84
N GLN A 97 -6.76 -7.19 -26.85
CA GLN A 97 -7.04 -8.64 -26.75
C GLN A 97 -6.52 -9.16 -25.40
N LYS A 98 -7.32 -9.95 -24.66
CA LYS A 98 -6.97 -10.54 -23.35
C LYS A 98 -5.46 -10.82 -23.30
N GLY A 99 -4.73 -9.96 -22.60
CA GLY A 99 -3.27 -10.00 -22.57
C GLY A 99 -2.80 -11.37 -22.11
N THR A 100 -1.75 -11.90 -22.75
CA THR A 100 -1.16 -13.16 -22.28
C THR A 100 -0.52 -12.93 -20.90
N PRO A 101 -0.37 -13.98 -20.07
CA PRO A 101 0.30 -13.86 -18.77
C PRO A 101 1.67 -13.15 -18.83
N GLU A 102 2.42 -13.36 -19.91
CA GLU A 102 3.73 -12.73 -20.14
C GLU A 102 3.63 -11.22 -20.37
N VAL A 103 2.61 -10.77 -21.11
CA VAL A 103 2.35 -9.34 -21.33
C VAL A 103 1.91 -8.69 -20.04
N ASN A 104 1.00 -9.32 -19.30
CA ASN A 104 0.49 -8.81 -18.02
C ASN A 104 1.62 -8.68 -16.98
N MET A 105 2.52 -9.67 -16.92
CA MET A 105 3.70 -9.61 -16.05
C MET A 105 4.66 -8.49 -16.43
N ARG A 106 4.90 -8.27 -17.74
CA ARG A 106 5.73 -7.16 -18.22
C ARG A 106 5.11 -5.81 -17.86
N ASN A 107 3.81 -5.66 -18.05
CA ASN A 107 3.04 -4.46 -17.74
C ASN A 107 3.07 -4.17 -16.23
N LEU A 108 2.78 -5.17 -15.40
CA LEU A 108 2.89 -5.05 -13.94
C LEU A 108 4.30 -4.63 -13.51
N LYS A 109 5.34 -5.29 -14.03
CA LYS A 109 6.73 -4.93 -13.74
C LYS A 109 7.02 -3.47 -14.09
N SER A 110 6.60 -3.00 -15.26
CA SER A 110 6.81 -1.61 -15.69
C SER A 110 6.15 -0.59 -14.76
N VAL A 111 4.94 -0.87 -14.29
CA VAL A 111 4.24 0.01 -13.35
C VAL A 111 4.96 0.03 -12.00
N ILE A 112 5.36 -1.13 -11.47
CA ILE A 112 6.10 -1.20 -10.20
C ILE A 112 7.45 -0.48 -10.29
N GLU A 113 8.20 -0.62 -11.39
CA GLU A 113 9.45 0.12 -11.61
C GLU A 113 9.21 1.64 -11.63
N THR A 114 8.08 2.08 -12.17
CA THR A 114 7.68 3.49 -12.19
C THR A 114 7.38 4.00 -10.78
N LEU A 115 6.62 3.24 -9.98
CA LEU A 115 6.32 3.58 -8.59
C LEU A 115 7.60 3.63 -7.72
N LEU A 116 8.52 2.69 -7.91
CA LEU A 116 9.81 2.67 -7.21
C LEU A 116 10.64 3.92 -7.55
N ARG A 117 10.74 4.27 -8.83
CA ARG A 117 11.44 5.49 -9.28
C ARG A 117 10.79 6.75 -8.71
N ALA A 118 9.46 6.83 -8.68
CA ALA A 118 8.73 7.96 -8.12
C ALA A 118 9.02 8.16 -6.63
N LYS A 119 9.19 7.06 -5.87
CA LYS A 119 9.59 7.09 -4.46
C LYS A 119 11.13 7.07 -4.26
N GLN A 120 11.92 7.29 -5.32
CA GLN A 120 13.39 7.35 -5.30
C GLN A 120 14.07 6.06 -4.77
N ILE A 121 13.44 4.91 -4.96
CA ILE A 121 13.97 3.60 -4.58
C ILE A 121 14.67 2.97 -5.79
N ALA A 122 15.92 2.52 -5.62
CA ALA A 122 16.66 1.84 -6.68
C ALA A 122 16.03 0.48 -7.01
N LEU A 123 15.98 0.09 -8.28
CA LEU A 123 15.32 -1.15 -8.72
C LEU A 123 15.98 -2.42 -8.18
N GLU A 124 17.28 -2.35 -7.86
CA GLU A 124 18.05 -3.46 -7.28
C GLU A 124 17.90 -3.57 -5.75
N THR A 125 17.15 -2.65 -5.13
CA THR A 125 16.91 -2.67 -3.68
C THR A 125 16.10 -3.91 -3.32
N ARG A 126 16.60 -4.71 -2.37
CA ARG A 126 15.86 -5.86 -1.86
C ARG A 126 14.87 -5.37 -0.81
N MET A 127 13.69 -5.99 -0.74
CA MET A 127 12.69 -5.64 0.30
C MET A 127 13.25 -5.76 1.74
N GLN A 128 14.25 -6.62 1.95
CA GLN A 128 14.92 -6.85 3.23
C GLN A 128 16.08 -5.88 3.52
N ASP A 129 16.44 -5.01 2.58
CA ASP A 129 17.50 -4.02 2.79
C ASP A 129 17.03 -2.95 3.78
N LYS A 130 17.83 -2.71 4.83
CA LYS A 130 17.48 -1.83 5.96
C LYS A 130 17.41 -0.33 5.61
N GLY A 131 17.52 0.04 4.34
CA GLY A 131 17.62 1.44 3.89
C GLY A 131 16.36 2.27 4.12
N ASN A 132 15.19 1.61 4.28
CA ASN A 132 13.90 2.26 4.49
C ASN A 132 13.17 1.61 5.68
N GLN A 133 13.77 1.66 6.88
CA GLN A 133 13.18 1.08 8.09
C GLN A 133 11.92 1.86 8.54
N SER A 134 10.83 1.61 7.83
CA SER A 134 9.46 1.80 8.30
C SER A 134 9.21 0.87 9.49
N ARG A 135 8.48 1.36 10.50
CA ARG A 135 7.96 0.55 11.62
C ARG A 135 7.11 -0.61 11.09
N CYS A 136 6.26 -0.34 10.10
CA CYS A 136 5.41 -1.31 9.43
C CYS A 136 6.21 -2.29 8.55
N LYS A 137 5.96 -3.59 8.77
CA LYS A 137 6.38 -4.68 7.88
C LYS A 137 5.33 -4.94 6.81
N VAL A 138 5.78 -5.43 5.66
CA VAL A 138 4.94 -5.88 4.53
C VAL A 138 5.40 -7.27 4.11
#